data_AF-A0A4Z1HU28-F1
#
_entry.id   AF-A0A4Z1HU28-F1
#
_cell.length_a   1.000
_cell.length_b   1.000
_cell.length_c   1.000
_cell.angle_alpha   90.00
_cell.angle_beta   90.00
_cell.angle_gamma   90.00
#
_symmetry.space_group_name_H-M   'P 1'
#
loop_
_entity.id
_entity.type
_entity.pdbx_description
1 polymer ?
#
loop_
_entity_poly.entity_id
_entity_poly.type
_entity_poly.pdbx_seq_one_letter_code
_entity_poly.pdbx_strand_id
1 'polypeptide(L)'
;MSSIVFIPFGLYKIFDTVHIPVGSRIVGQAWSQIMATGDKFQDINNPRVAVQVGNFGDIGVIEIQDVMFTVSDPTAGAILVEWNVHKILQGSVGMWGTHIRVGGAIGSDLQLADCPSLSGNINSQCVAASLLFRMSSKSSGYIENSWMWVADHDMDVVTQDPIDIYSAEHNVLYQYQVSRAKEILMDVIQTESPYFQVVLAAPDPFSSGLGLFANDSKLSDCKPDSLSCAMSWAIRIVDSVSIYVLGAGLYSWFQQYGQTCLATETCQDRIFSVEQSTEIWV
;
A
#
# COMPACT_ATOMS: atom_id res chain seq x y z
N MET A 1 0.05 29.81 -19.10
CA MET A 1 -1.26 29.33 -18.60
C MET A 1 -1.04 27.92 -18.09
N SER A 2 -1.60 27.57 -16.92
CA SER A 2 -1.64 26.16 -16.48
C SER A 2 -2.86 25.51 -17.13
N SER A 3 -2.68 24.31 -17.67
CA SER A 3 -3.77 23.49 -18.22
C SER A 3 -3.96 22.28 -17.31
N ILE A 4 -5.20 21.81 -17.18
CA ILE A 4 -5.51 20.55 -16.49
C ILE A 4 -5.26 19.40 -17.46
N VAL A 5 -4.58 18.36 -17.01
CA VAL A 5 -4.44 17.08 -17.72
C VAL A 5 -5.71 16.28 -17.45
N PHE A 6 -6.56 16.14 -18.47
CA PHE A 6 -7.69 15.23 -18.41
C PHE A 6 -7.29 13.86 -18.95
N ILE A 7 -7.51 12.80 -18.17
CA ILE A 7 -7.29 11.42 -18.58
C ILE A 7 -8.67 10.79 -18.85
N PRO A 8 -9.00 10.42 -20.10
CA PRO A 8 -10.23 9.70 -20.42
C PRO A 8 -10.28 8.32 -19.75
N PHE A 9 -11.48 7.74 -19.63
CA PHE A 9 -11.64 6.42 -19.03
C PHE A 9 -10.90 5.36 -19.86
N GLY A 10 -10.04 4.59 -19.18
CA GLY A 10 -9.22 3.57 -19.81
C GLY A 10 -8.17 2.99 -18.87
N LEU A 11 -7.41 2.04 -19.40
CA LEU A 11 -6.29 1.36 -18.75
C LEU A 11 -5.02 1.68 -19.54
N TYR A 12 -4.07 2.31 -18.87
CA TYR A 12 -2.84 2.86 -19.43
C TYR A 12 -1.65 2.06 -18.87
N LYS A 13 -1.24 0.98 -19.57
CA LYS A 13 -0.07 0.18 -19.15
C LYS A 13 1.22 1.01 -19.30
N ILE A 14 2.04 1.06 -18.25
CA ILE A 14 3.32 1.77 -18.17
C ILE A 14 4.47 0.78 -17.92
N PHE A 15 5.54 0.91 -18.72
CA PHE A 15 6.72 0.02 -18.72
C PHE A 15 7.99 0.73 -18.20
N ASP A 16 7.82 1.89 -17.58
CA ASP A 16 8.84 2.67 -16.88
C ASP A 16 8.17 3.71 -15.96
N THR A 17 8.97 4.36 -15.11
CA THR A 17 8.56 5.40 -14.19
C THR A 17 7.91 6.59 -14.91
N VAL A 18 6.65 6.89 -14.62
CA VAL A 18 5.98 8.12 -15.04
C VAL A 18 6.27 9.22 -14.02
N HIS A 19 6.95 10.27 -14.45
CA HIS A 19 7.18 11.46 -13.64
C HIS A 19 6.05 12.48 -13.82
N ILE A 20 5.35 12.81 -12.73
CA ILE A 20 4.35 13.89 -12.66
C ILE A 20 5.07 15.15 -12.13
N PRO A 21 5.31 16.18 -12.97
CA PRO A 21 6.07 17.35 -12.55
C PRO A 21 5.27 18.26 -11.61
N VAL A 22 5.98 19.00 -10.74
CA VAL A 22 5.37 20.01 -9.88
C VAL A 22 4.65 21.10 -10.69
N GLY A 23 3.46 21.49 -10.24
CA GLY A 23 2.52 22.35 -10.97
C GLY A 23 1.45 21.60 -11.77
N SER A 24 1.47 20.27 -11.76
CA SER A 24 0.46 19.43 -12.43
C SER A 24 -0.90 19.49 -11.75
N ARG A 25 -1.95 19.47 -12.58
CA ARG A 25 -3.34 19.19 -12.20
C ARG A 25 -3.84 18.06 -13.08
N ILE A 26 -4.29 16.97 -12.49
CA ILE A 26 -4.70 15.74 -13.18
C ILE A 26 -6.11 15.38 -12.72
N VAL A 27 -7.02 15.18 -13.69
CA VAL A 27 -8.38 14.71 -13.44
C VAL A 27 -8.65 13.54 -14.38
N GLY A 28 -8.91 12.36 -13.83
CA GLY A 28 -9.37 11.22 -14.59
C GLY A 28 -10.87 11.24 -14.87
N GLN A 29 -11.33 10.30 -15.69
CA GLN A 29 -12.75 10.03 -15.88
C GLN A 29 -13.16 8.79 -15.08
N ALA A 30 -14.00 8.98 -14.07
CA ALA A 30 -14.37 7.98 -13.06
C ALA A 30 -13.16 7.43 -12.29
N TRP A 31 -12.52 6.36 -12.79
CA TRP A 31 -11.20 5.93 -12.33
C TRP A 31 -10.36 5.51 -13.52
N SER A 32 -9.55 6.45 -14.01
CA SER A 32 -8.61 6.19 -15.10
C SER A 32 -7.38 5.47 -14.57
N GLN A 33 -7.11 4.27 -15.08
CA GLN A 33 -6.16 3.33 -14.48
C GLN A 33 -4.76 3.48 -15.08
N ILE A 34 -3.77 3.85 -14.27
CA ILE A 34 -2.35 3.84 -14.62
C ILE A 34 -1.76 2.54 -14.07
N MET A 35 -1.33 1.66 -14.98
CA MET A 35 -1.05 0.25 -14.67
C MET A 35 0.43 -0.10 -14.92
N ALA A 36 1.23 -0.34 -13.88
CA ALA A 36 2.64 -0.70 -14.04
C ALA A 36 2.82 -2.19 -14.38
N THR A 37 3.74 -2.51 -15.29
CA THR A 37 4.02 -3.89 -15.74
C THR A 37 5.42 -4.03 -16.33
N GLY A 38 5.94 -5.26 -16.32
CA GLY A 38 7.17 -5.66 -17.00
C GLY A 38 8.45 -5.56 -16.16
N ASP A 39 9.53 -6.06 -16.73
CA ASP A 39 10.81 -6.42 -16.08
C ASP A 39 11.37 -5.36 -15.12
N LYS A 40 11.17 -4.07 -15.44
CA LYS A 40 11.67 -2.95 -14.62
C LYS A 40 11.02 -2.85 -13.24
N PHE A 41 9.90 -3.53 -13.01
CA PHE A 41 9.19 -3.57 -11.73
C PHE A 41 9.23 -4.95 -11.06
N GLN A 42 9.97 -5.93 -11.60
CA GLN A 42 10.01 -7.30 -11.08
C GLN A 42 11.02 -7.53 -9.95
N ASP A 43 12.10 -6.74 -9.87
CA ASP A 43 13.17 -6.99 -8.88
C ASP A 43 12.84 -6.41 -7.49
N ILE A 44 12.37 -7.30 -6.61
CA ILE A 44 12.12 -7.07 -5.17
C ILE A 44 13.35 -6.54 -4.40
N ASN A 45 14.57 -6.77 -4.91
CA ASN A 45 15.82 -6.33 -4.28
C ASN A 45 16.28 -4.95 -4.78
N ASN A 46 15.68 -4.46 -5.86
CA ASN A 46 15.98 -3.18 -6.50
C ASN A 46 14.66 -2.47 -6.91
N PRO A 47 13.80 -2.15 -5.93
CA PRO A 47 12.43 -1.72 -6.20
C PRO A 47 12.38 -0.36 -6.90
N ARG A 48 11.46 -0.23 -7.86
CA ARG A 48 11.35 0.90 -8.78
C ARG A 48 10.03 1.61 -8.63
N VAL A 49 10.08 2.94 -8.59
CA VAL A 49 8.90 3.81 -8.61
C VAL A 49 8.17 3.71 -9.94
N ALA A 50 6.88 3.38 -9.90
CA ALA A 50 5.99 3.38 -11.07
C ALA A 50 5.47 4.78 -11.40
N VAL A 51 4.94 5.51 -10.41
CA VAL A 51 4.53 6.91 -10.55
C VAL A 51 5.29 7.77 -9.54
N GLN A 52 6.09 8.71 -10.04
CA GLN A 52 6.84 9.66 -9.22
C GLN A 52 6.17 11.03 -9.26
N VAL A 53 5.62 11.46 -8.13
CA VAL A 53 4.99 12.77 -7.96
C VAL A 53 6.04 13.79 -7.50
N GLY A 54 6.63 14.49 -8.47
CA GLY A 54 7.69 15.47 -8.32
C GLY A 54 9.06 14.91 -7.90
N ASN A 55 10.05 15.79 -7.87
CA ASN A 55 11.42 15.49 -7.45
C ASN A 55 11.57 15.70 -5.95
N PHE A 56 12.53 15.02 -5.32
CA PHE A 56 12.78 15.13 -3.88
C PHE A 56 13.10 16.58 -3.45
N GLY A 57 12.17 17.20 -2.74
CA GLY A 57 12.28 18.59 -2.27
C GLY A 57 11.73 19.64 -3.22
N ASP A 58 11.00 19.26 -4.29
CA ASP A 58 10.16 20.19 -5.04
C ASP A 58 9.12 20.85 -4.11
N ILE A 59 8.86 22.14 -4.28
CA ILE A 59 7.84 22.88 -3.54
C ILE A 59 6.87 23.52 -4.54
N GLY A 60 5.57 23.32 -4.37
CA GLY A 60 4.59 23.90 -5.28
C GLY A 60 3.17 23.37 -5.13
N VAL A 61 2.61 22.93 -6.27
CA VAL A 61 1.24 22.48 -6.42
C VAL A 61 1.20 21.09 -7.04
N ILE A 62 0.35 20.21 -6.53
CA ILE A 62 -0.06 18.94 -7.16
C ILE A 62 -1.53 18.73 -6.82
N GLU A 63 -2.36 18.53 -7.82
CA GLU A 63 -3.77 18.14 -7.64
C GLU A 63 -4.02 16.90 -8.51
N ILE A 64 -4.42 15.78 -7.90
CA ILE A 64 -4.76 14.52 -8.60
C ILE A 64 -6.16 14.07 -8.16
N GLN A 65 -7.04 13.81 -9.12
CA GLN A 65 -8.43 13.41 -8.88
C GLN A 65 -8.86 12.30 -9.85
N ASP A 66 -9.73 11.38 -9.41
CA ASP A 66 -10.41 10.39 -10.25
C ASP A 66 -9.47 9.44 -11.05
N VAL A 67 -8.30 9.15 -10.45
CA VAL A 67 -7.26 8.25 -10.99
C VAL A 67 -7.12 7.01 -10.11
N MET A 68 -6.76 5.87 -10.72
CA MET A 68 -6.39 4.67 -10.00
C MET A 68 -4.99 4.21 -10.41
N PHE A 69 -4.12 3.94 -9.44
CA PHE A 69 -2.81 3.33 -9.65
C PHE A 69 -2.91 1.82 -9.43
N THR A 70 -2.35 1.03 -10.33
CA THR A 70 -2.50 -0.43 -10.32
C THR A 70 -1.32 -1.11 -11.01
N VAL A 71 -1.28 -2.44 -11.00
CA VAL A 71 -0.27 -3.25 -11.70
C VAL A 71 -0.95 -4.30 -12.57
N SER A 72 -0.21 -4.81 -13.55
CA SER A 72 -0.45 -6.15 -14.07
C SER A 72 0.83 -6.96 -14.07
N ASP A 73 0.69 -8.27 -14.17
CA ASP A 73 1.78 -9.23 -14.19
C ASP A 73 2.56 -9.25 -12.84
N PRO A 74 3.49 -10.20 -12.62
CA PRO A 74 4.31 -10.22 -11.42
C PRO A 74 5.18 -8.96 -11.40
N THR A 75 5.09 -8.18 -10.32
CA THR A 75 5.67 -6.82 -10.22
C THR A 75 6.20 -6.56 -8.81
N ALA A 76 6.85 -7.57 -8.23
CA ALA A 76 7.32 -7.62 -6.85
C ALA A 76 8.19 -6.42 -6.39
N GLY A 77 8.90 -5.76 -7.31
CA GLY A 77 9.70 -4.56 -7.08
C GLY A 77 8.95 -3.23 -7.24
N ALA A 78 7.65 -3.21 -7.55
CA ALA A 78 6.93 -1.97 -7.76
C ALA A 78 6.80 -1.14 -6.47
N ILE A 79 7.15 0.15 -6.55
CA ILE A 79 6.70 1.19 -5.63
C ILE A 79 5.65 2.00 -6.40
N LEU A 80 4.36 1.80 -6.12
CA LEU A 80 3.30 2.27 -7.01
C LEU A 80 3.25 3.81 -7.11
N VAL A 81 3.32 4.50 -5.98
CA VAL A 81 3.42 5.97 -5.93
C VAL A 81 4.54 6.42 -4.98
N GLU A 82 5.50 7.19 -5.48
CA GLU A 82 6.41 8.00 -4.66
C GLU A 82 5.95 9.46 -4.66
N TRP A 83 5.73 10.02 -3.46
CA TRP A 83 5.24 11.37 -3.23
C TRP A 83 6.34 12.25 -2.66
N ASN A 84 6.84 13.21 -3.47
CA ASN A 84 8.02 14.01 -3.13
C ASN A 84 7.76 15.50 -2.89
N VAL A 85 6.66 16.04 -3.40
CA VAL A 85 6.40 17.50 -3.39
C VAL A 85 5.99 17.98 -1.99
N HIS A 86 6.48 19.16 -1.60
CA HIS A 86 6.00 19.92 -0.46
C HIS A 86 5.02 21.02 -0.88
N LYS A 87 4.01 21.27 -0.04
CA LYS A 87 2.95 22.25 -0.31
C LYS A 87 3.46 23.70 -0.24
N ILE A 88 3.10 24.53 -1.22
CA ILE A 88 3.34 25.98 -1.16
C ILE A 88 2.29 26.71 -0.29
N LEU A 89 1.08 26.16 -0.20
CA LEU A 89 -0.03 26.60 0.64
C LEU A 89 -0.77 25.38 1.21
N GLN A 90 -1.56 25.52 2.28
CA GLN A 90 -2.37 24.41 2.78
C GLN A 90 -3.33 23.91 1.68
N GLY A 91 -3.48 22.58 1.55
CA GLY A 91 -4.28 21.94 0.50
C GLY A 91 -3.67 21.96 -0.92
N SER A 92 -2.57 22.68 -1.18
CA SER A 92 -2.06 22.85 -2.57
C SER A 92 -1.38 21.62 -3.16
N VAL A 93 -1.11 20.59 -2.36
CA VAL A 93 -0.46 19.34 -2.78
C VAL A 93 -1.27 18.20 -2.16
N GLY A 94 -2.02 17.48 -2.99
CA GLY A 94 -2.92 16.42 -2.52
C GLY A 94 -3.59 15.60 -3.62
N MET A 95 -4.36 14.60 -3.17
CA MET A 95 -5.17 13.74 -4.04
C MET A 95 -6.53 13.41 -3.40
N TRP A 96 -7.55 13.26 -4.25
CA TRP A 96 -8.95 13.07 -3.88
C TRP A 96 -9.59 11.99 -4.75
N GLY A 97 -10.39 11.08 -4.18
CA GLY A 97 -11.05 10.03 -4.98
C GLY A 97 -10.06 9.20 -5.81
N THR A 98 -8.84 9.05 -5.29
CA THR A 98 -7.68 8.54 -6.02
C THR A 98 -7.16 7.31 -5.27
N HIS A 99 -7.14 6.17 -5.94
CA HIS A 99 -7.01 4.87 -5.28
C HIS A 99 -5.79 4.10 -5.77
N ILE A 100 -5.32 3.16 -4.96
CA ILE A 100 -4.35 2.15 -5.37
C ILE A 100 -5.04 0.79 -5.26
N ARG A 101 -5.08 0.02 -6.36
CA ARG A 101 -5.64 -1.33 -6.42
C ARG A 101 -4.60 -2.29 -7.00
N VAL A 102 -4.33 -3.38 -6.32
CA VAL A 102 -3.37 -4.39 -6.79
C VAL A 102 -4.06 -5.74 -6.95
N GLY A 103 -4.20 -6.15 -8.22
CA GLY A 103 -4.85 -7.40 -8.62
C GLY A 103 -6.38 -7.41 -8.50
N GLY A 104 -6.95 -8.62 -8.55
CA GLY A 104 -8.37 -8.90 -8.35
C GLY A 104 -9.30 -8.31 -9.40
N ALA A 105 -8.83 -8.09 -10.63
CA ALA A 105 -9.61 -7.43 -11.68
C ALA A 105 -9.17 -7.78 -13.11
N ILE A 106 -10.08 -7.63 -14.06
CA ILE A 106 -9.82 -7.93 -15.48
C ILE A 106 -8.67 -7.07 -16.03
N GLY A 107 -7.65 -7.76 -16.56
CA GLY A 107 -6.46 -7.16 -17.16
C GLY A 107 -5.32 -6.86 -16.18
N SER A 108 -5.44 -7.25 -14.90
CA SER A 108 -4.31 -7.27 -13.97
C SER A 108 -3.44 -8.52 -14.08
N ASP A 109 -3.92 -9.58 -14.75
CA ASP A 109 -3.20 -10.85 -14.89
C ASP A 109 -2.81 -11.43 -13.49
N LEU A 110 -3.70 -11.17 -12.53
CA LEU A 110 -3.62 -11.39 -11.07
C LEU A 110 -5.06 -11.65 -10.54
N GLN A 111 -5.78 -12.56 -11.18
CA GLN A 111 -7.17 -12.93 -10.90
C GLN A 111 -7.26 -14.34 -10.28
N LEU A 112 -8.46 -14.85 -10.02
CA LEU A 112 -8.69 -16.20 -9.46
C LEU A 112 -8.00 -17.33 -10.25
N ALA A 113 -7.86 -17.16 -11.57
CA ALA A 113 -7.18 -18.13 -12.44
C ALA A 113 -5.65 -18.16 -12.23
N ASP A 114 -5.07 -17.06 -11.77
CA ASP A 114 -3.62 -16.84 -11.66
C ASP A 114 -3.15 -16.98 -10.21
N CYS A 115 -3.96 -16.50 -9.26
CA CYS A 115 -3.65 -16.33 -7.85
C CYS A 115 -4.68 -16.98 -6.90
N PRO A 116 -5.09 -18.25 -7.11
CA PRO A 116 -6.07 -18.90 -6.24
C PRO A 116 -5.56 -19.01 -4.79
N SER A 117 -6.41 -18.65 -3.83
CA SER A 117 -6.08 -18.74 -2.40
C SER A 117 -5.85 -20.18 -1.92
N LEU A 118 -5.21 -20.31 -0.75
CA LEU A 118 -4.95 -21.59 -0.08
C LEU A 118 -4.10 -22.57 -0.92
N SER A 119 -3.34 -22.06 -1.88
CA SER A 119 -2.41 -22.80 -2.74
C SER A 119 -1.27 -23.51 -1.97
N GLY A 120 -1.07 -23.17 -0.70
CA GLY A 120 -0.18 -23.85 0.25
C GLY A 120 1.31 -23.53 0.06
N ASN A 121 1.67 -22.73 -0.95
CA ASN A 121 3.01 -22.22 -1.22
C ASN A 121 2.88 -20.80 -1.78
N ILE A 122 3.92 -19.97 -1.67
CA ILE A 122 3.91 -18.64 -2.30
C ILE A 122 3.95 -18.79 -3.82
N ASN A 123 2.90 -18.37 -4.52
CA ASN A 123 2.96 -18.23 -5.97
C ASN A 123 3.80 -16.99 -6.32
N SER A 124 4.98 -17.20 -6.92
CA SER A 124 5.87 -16.09 -7.32
C SER A 124 5.24 -15.16 -8.36
N GLN A 125 4.21 -15.61 -9.09
CA GLN A 125 3.49 -14.77 -10.04
C GLN A 125 2.59 -13.73 -9.36
N CYS A 126 2.21 -13.95 -8.10
CA CYS A 126 1.27 -13.11 -7.36
C CYS A 126 1.95 -12.10 -6.42
N VAL A 127 3.26 -11.96 -6.51
CA VAL A 127 4.04 -10.95 -5.77
C VAL A 127 4.02 -9.65 -6.57
N ALA A 128 3.23 -8.68 -6.11
CA ALA A 128 2.66 -7.66 -7.00
C ALA A 128 3.09 -6.21 -6.70
N ALA A 129 3.63 -5.90 -5.52
CA ALA A 129 4.34 -4.64 -5.28
C ALA A 129 5.18 -4.70 -3.99
N SER A 130 6.29 -3.98 -3.94
CA SER A 130 7.08 -3.79 -2.72
C SER A 130 6.45 -2.75 -1.77
N LEU A 131 5.76 -1.74 -2.31
CA LEU A 131 5.09 -0.69 -1.51
C LEU A 131 4.02 0.03 -2.33
N LEU A 132 2.82 0.24 -1.77
CA LEU A 132 1.76 0.97 -2.48
C LEU A 132 2.04 2.49 -2.55
N PHE A 133 2.28 3.14 -1.41
CA PHE A 133 2.45 4.60 -1.33
C PHE A 133 3.64 4.99 -0.44
N ARG A 134 4.51 5.88 -0.95
CA ARG A 134 5.76 6.31 -0.29
C ARG A 134 5.85 7.83 -0.22
N MET A 135 5.61 8.42 0.94
CA MET A 135 5.94 9.83 1.18
C MET A 135 7.42 9.99 1.53
N SER A 136 8.13 10.89 0.85
CA SER A 136 9.53 11.18 1.19
C SER A 136 9.65 12.24 2.28
N SER A 137 10.81 12.29 2.96
CA SER A 137 11.04 13.06 4.21
C SER A 137 10.98 14.59 4.10
N LYS A 138 10.79 15.13 2.90
CA LYS A 138 10.51 16.56 2.66
C LYS A 138 9.11 16.83 2.14
N SER A 139 8.37 15.81 1.75
CA SER A 139 7.07 15.95 1.11
C SER A 139 5.98 16.41 2.08
N SER A 140 4.78 16.66 1.56
CA SER A 140 3.55 16.81 2.34
C SER A 140 2.37 16.48 1.45
N GLY A 141 1.25 16.01 1.99
CA GLY A 141 0.05 15.74 1.23
C GLY A 141 -1.22 16.15 1.96
N TYR A 142 -2.29 16.33 1.20
CA TYR A 142 -3.67 16.15 1.64
C TYR A 142 -4.21 14.93 0.90
N ILE A 143 -4.72 13.94 1.62
CA ILE A 143 -5.11 12.63 1.04
C ILE A 143 -6.52 12.36 1.54
N GLU A 144 -7.49 12.41 0.63
CA GLU A 144 -8.93 12.28 0.95
C GLU A 144 -9.56 11.21 0.04
N ASN A 145 -10.51 10.42 0.59
CA ASN A 145 -11.21 9.35 -0.14
C ASN A 145 -10.26 8.51 -1.01
N SER A 146 -9.21 7.98 -0.38
CA SER A 146 -8.11 7.28 -1.05
C SER A 146 -7.94 5.91 -0.39
N TRP A 147 -8.20 4.83 -1.13
CA TRP A 147 -8.11 3.45 -0.65
C TRP A 147 -6.87 2.78 -1.28
N MET A 148 -6.11 2.01 -0.51
CA MET A 148 -4.84 1.39 -0.95
C MET A 148 -4.89 -0.13 -0.76
N TRP A 149 -5.61 -0.81 -1.65
CA TRP A 149 -6.04 -2.20 -1.46
C TRP A 149 -5.26 -3.18 -2.35
N VAL A 150 -4.63 -4.20 -1.74
CA VAL A 150 -4.42 -5.49 -2.41
C VAL A 150 -5.70 -6.30 -2.36
N ALA A 151 -5.98 -6.99 -3.46
CA ALA A 151 -7.15 -7.82 -3.58
C ALA A 151 -7.07 -9.09 -2.73
N ASP A 152 -8.00 -9.20 -1.79
CA ASP A 152 -8.29 -10.41 -1.02
C ASP A 152 -9.25 -11.37 -1.76
N HIS A 153 -10.00 -10.85 -2.73
CA HIS A 153 -10.93 -11.59 -3.59
C HIS A 153 -10.92 -11.02 -5.02
N ASP A 154 -11.34 -11.83 -5.99
CA ASP A 154 -11.51 -11.39 -7.38
C ASP A 154 -12.82 -10.58 -7.53
N MET A 155 -12.72 -9.30 -7.91
CA MET A 155 -13.87 -8.39 -8.01
C MET A 155 -14.77 -8.67 -9.21
N ASP A 156 -14.21 -9.24 -10.28
CA ASP A 156 -14.88 -9.37 -11.59
C ASP A 156 -15.53 -10.75 -11.80
N VAL A 157 -15.57 -11.60 -10.76
CA VAL A 157 -16.32 -12.87 -10.74
C VAL A 157 -17.51 -12.80 -9.77
N VAL A 158 -18.64 -13.39 -10.17
CA VAL A 158 -19.92 -13.33 -9.42
C VAL A 158 -19.84 -13.94 -8.02
N THR A 159 -18.94 -14.89 -7.82
CA THR A 159 -18.69 -15.62 -6.57
C THR A 159 -17.78 -14.87 -5.60
N GLN A 160 -17.05 -13.84 -6.06
CA GLN A 160 -16.01 -13.14 -5.29
C GLN A 160 -15.07 -14.08 -4.54
N ASP A 161 -14.53 -15.08 -5.25
CA ASP A 161 -13.67 -16.10 -4.66
C ASP A 161 -12.36 -15.48 -4.12
N PRO A 162 -11.86 -15.95 -2.96
CA PRO A 162 -10.65 -15.43 -2.34
C PRO A 162 -9.37 -15.75 -3.13
N ILE A 163 -8.43 -14.80 -3.16
CA ILE A 163 -7.16 -14.88 -3.90
C ILE A 163 -5.96 -14.51 -3.03
N ASP A 164 -4.79 -15.10 -3.33
CA ASP A 164 -3.51 -14.87 -2.63
C ASP A 164 -2.64 -13.87 -3.42
N ILE A 165 -2.56 -12.60 -2.99
CA ILE A 165 -1.70 -11.55 -3.60
C ILE A 165 -0.83 -10.88 -2.53
N TYR A 166 0.42 -10.52 -2.85
CA TYR A 166 1.42 -10.11 -1.85
C TYR A 166 2.01 -8.69 -2.09
N SER A 167 1.88 -7.76 -1.10
CA SER A 167 2.43 -6.38 -1.06
C SER A 167 2.39 -5.66 0.36
N ALA A 168 1.95 -4.38 0.48
CA ALA A 168 1.67 -3.52 1.68
C ALA A 168 0.68 -2.33 1.38
N GLU A 169 -0.68 -2.42 1.36
CA GLU A 169 -1.72 -2.71 2.40
C GLU A 169 -2.81 -3.77 1.98
N HIS A 170 -3.41 -4.52 2.93
CA HIS A 170 -4.09 -5.84 2.79
C HIS A 170 -3.10 -7.00 2.65
N ASN A 171 -2.07 -6.93 3.49
CA ASN A 171 -0.72 -7.25 3.02
C ASN A 171 0.31 -7.46 4.12
N VAL A 172 1.53 -7.84 3.74
CA VAL A 172 2.47 -8.63 4.55
C VAL A 172 3.06 -7.90 5.76
N LEU A 173 3.75 -6.77 5.58
CA LEU A 173 4.61 -6.18 6.62
C LEU A 173 3.87 -5.19 7.53
N TYR A 174 3.20 -4.22 6.91
CA TYR A 174 2.43 -3.18 7.57
C TYR A 174 1.46 -2.56 6.57
N GLN A 175 0.35 -2.01 7.07
CA GLN A 175 -0.59 -1.25 6.25
C GLN A 175 -0.24 0.25 6.32
N TYR A 176 0.01 0.80 7.51
CA TYR A 176 0.64 2.11 7.71
C TYR A 176 1.99 2.02 8.47
N GLN A 177 3.03 2.71 7.98
CA GLN A 177 4.29 2.89 8.70
C GLN A 177 4.74 4.34 8.69
N VAL A 178 4.60 5.00 9.84
CA VAL A 178 5.07 6.36 10.12
C VAL A 178 6.49 6.24 10.68
N SER A 179 7.50 6.64 9.89
CA SER A 179 8.91 6.46 10.23
C SER A 179 9.71 7.75 10.02
N ARG A 180 10.33 8.30 11.08
CA ARG A 180 11.07 9.58 11.03
C ARG A 180 10.24 10.73 10.44
N ALA A 181 8.97 10.79 10.83
CA ALA A 181 8.00 11.75 10.32
C ALA A 181 7.45 12.64 11.44
N LYS A 182 6.79 13.74 11.07
CA LYS A 182 6.13 14.64 12.00
C LYS A 182 4.92 15.34 11.41
N GLU A 183 4.07 15.88 12.30
CA GLU A 183 2.94 16.76 11.94
C GLU A 183 1.91 16.08 11.01
N ILE A 184 1.56 14.82 11.34
CA ILE A 184 0.61 14.00 10.57
C ILE A 184 -0.71 13.87 11.33
N LEU A 185 -1.81 14.00 10.58
CA LEU A 185 -3.17 13.69 11.01
C LEU A 185 -3.71 12.51 10.18
N MET A 186 -4.38 11.59 10.84
CA MET A 186 -5.07 10.41 10.30
C MET A 186 -6.47 10.37 10.88
N ASP A 187 -7.50 10.51 10.05
CA ASP A 187 -8.91 10.67 10.48
C ASP A 187 -9.85 10.36 9.29
N VAL A 188 -10.66 9.29 9.29
CA VAL A 188 -10.57 8.06 10.10
C VAL A 188 -9.81 7.02 9.27
N ILE A 189 -8.82 6.33 9.86
CA ILE A 189 -8.11 5.25 9.16
C ILE A 189 -8.80 3.90 9.34
N GLN A 190 -8.60 3.02 8.36
CA GLN A 190 -9.12 1.65 8.32
C GLN A 190 -7.97 0.75 7.84
N THR A 191 -7.82 -0.46 8.38
CA THR A 191 -6.83 -1.44 7.91
C THR A 191 -7.30 -2.88 8.16
N GLU A 192 -6.98 -3.82 7.26
CA GLU A 192 -7.17 -5.25 7.51
C GLU A 192 -5.86 -6.05 7.32
N SER A 193 -5.62 -7.07 8.13
CA SER A 193 -4.53 -8.04 7.94
C SER A 193 -4.83 -9.01 6.78
N PRO A 194 -3.84 -9.41 5.95
CA PRO A 194 -4.07 -10.30 4.81
C PRO A 194 -4.56 -11.67 5.27
N TYR A 195 -5.62 -12.19 4.64
CA TYR A 195 -6.34 -13.37 5.13
C TYR A 195 -5.50 -14.68 5.11
N PHE A 196 -4.44 -14.73 4.30
CA PHE A 196 -3.52 -15.87 4.22
C PHE A 196 -2.51 -15.98 5.38
N GLN A 197 -2.27 -14.90 6.12
CA GLN A 197 -1.55 -15.00 7.39
C GLN A 197 -2.41 -15.81 8.36
N VAL A 198 -1.88 -16.78 9.10
CA VAL A 198 -0.50 -16.89 9.62
C VAL A 198 0.44 -17.84 8.86
N VAL A 199 -0.03 -18.66 7.93
CA VAL A 199 0.81 -19.71 7.31
C VAL A 199 1.86 -19.14 6.37
N LEU A 200 1.52 -18.07 5.65
CA LEU A 200 2.51 -17.22 4.98
C LEU A 200 2.80 -16.03 5.90
N ALA A 201 3.56 -16.32 6.96
CA ALA A 201 3.96 -15.36 7.98
C ALA A 201 4.82 -14.24 7.39
N ALA A 202 4.61 -13.02 7.86
CA ALA A 202 5.51 -11.92 7.55
C ALA A 202 6.91 -12.21 8.13
N PRO A 203 8.00 -11.90 7.42
CA PRO A 203 8.08 -10.99 6.27
C PRO A 203 7.90 -11.61 4.87
N ASP A 204 7.67 -12.92 4.74
CA ASP A 204 7.69 -13.57 3.41
C ASP A 204 6.50 -13.17 2.51
N PRO A 205 6.70 -13.03 1.18
CA PRO A 205 7.94 -13.26 0.41
C PRO A 205 8.98 -12.13 0.45
N PHE A 206 8.72 -11.03 1.16
CA PHE A 206 9.55 -9.81 1.13
C PHE A 206 10.83 -9.88 1.97
N SER A 207 11.19 -11.06 2.51
CA SER A 207 12.43 -11.31 3.26
C SER A 207 13.70 -10.71 2.64
N SER A 208 13.86 -10.78 1.31
CA SER A 208 15.06 -10.25 0.63
C SER A 208 15.04 -8.73 0.39
N GLY A 209 13.85 -8.11 0.41
CA GLY A 209 13.66 -6.67 0.30
C GLY A 209 13.72 -5.92 1.64
N LEU A 210 13.83 -6.62 2.77
CA LEU A 210 13.81 -6.01 4.11
C LEU A 210 14.98 -5.03 4.33
N GLY A 211 14.63 -3.78 4.68
CA GLY A 211 15.58 -2.70 4.93
C GLY A 211 15.85 -1.81 3.72
N LEU A 212 15.18 -2.06 2.59
CA LEU A 212 15.14 -1.13 1.45
C LEU A 212 14.21 0.07 1.73
N PHE A 213 13.29 -0.06 2.70
CA PHE A 213 12.48 1.04 3.22
C PHE A 213 12.85 1.38 4.68
N ALA A 214 12.39 2.55 5.11
CA ALA A 214 12.80 3.12 6.38
C ALA A 214 12.11 2.40 7.55
N ASN A 215 12.93 1.79 8.43
CA ASN A 215 12.51 1.12 9.68
C ASN A 215 11.66 -0.14 9.48
N ASP A 216 11.81 -0.84 8.35
CA ASP A 216 11.13 -2.11 8.05
C ASP A 216 11.09 -3.10 9.22
N SER A 217 9.89 -3.63 9.49
CA SER A 217 9.69 -4.56 10.59
C SER A 217 10.31 -5.91 10.24
N LYS A 218 11.43 -6.23 10.91
CA LYS A 218 12.08 -7.53 10.79
C LYS A 218 11.37 -8.65 11.56
N LEU A 219 10.36 -8.28 12.38
CA LEU A 219 9.54 -9.16 13.21
C LEU A 219 10.34 -10.11 14.13
N SER A 220 11.62 -9.81 14.34
CA SER A 220 12.61 -10.62 15.07
C SER A 220 12.41 -10.64 16.60
N ASP A 221 11.37 -9.95 17.07
CA ASP A 221 10.87 -9.94 18.43
C ASP A 221 9.73 -10.96 18.64
N CYS A 222 9.19 -11.54 17.58
CA CYS A 222 8.32 -12.71 17.68
C CYS A 222 9.09 -13.94 18.17
N LYS A 223 8.43 -14.70 19.04
CA LYS A 223 8.91 -16.04 19.38
C LYS A 223 8.58 -17.01 18.23
N PRO A 224 9.44 -18.01 17.93
CA PRO A 224 9.17 -19.01 16.90
C PRO A 224 7.94 -19.91 17.15
N ASP A 225 7.33 -19.86 18.34
CA ASP A 225 6.14 -20.62 18.72
C ASP A 225 4.83 -19.80 18.71
N SER A 226 4.87 -18.48 18.47
CA SER A 226 3.64 -17.72 18.23
C SER A 226 3.27 -17.77 16.74
N LEU A 227 2.06 -18.26 16.48
CA LEU A 227 1.44 -18.22 15.15
C LEU A 227 1.03 -16.79 14.77
N SER A 228 0.41 -16.07 15.70
CA SER A 228 -0.29 -14.80 15.50
C SER A 228 0.55 -13.53 15.72
N CYS A 229 1.84 -13.67 16.03
CA CYS A 229 2.77 -12.54 16.19
C CYS A 229 3.36 -12.04 14.86
N ALA A 230 3.66 -12.97 13.94
CA ALA A 230 4.32 -12.69 12.66
C ALA A 230 3.31 -12.27 11.57
N MET A 231 2.42 -11.34 11.94
CA MET A 231 1.37 -10.79 11.11
C MET A 231 1.61 -9.30 10.85
N SER A 232 0.91 -8.77 9.84
CA SER A 232 1.06 -7.39 9.40
C SER A 232 0.56 -6.38 10.41
N TRP A 233 1.36 -5.34 10.65
CA TRP A 233 0.95 -4.25 11.51
C TRP A 233 -0.08 -3.36 10.82
N ALA A 234 -1.24 -3.13 11.44
CA ALA A 234 -2.16 -2.10 10.99
C ALA A 234 -1.46 -0.73 10.93
N ILE A 235 -0.79 -0.36 12.02
CA ILE A 235 0.00 0.87 12.09
C ILE A 235 1.25 0.71 12.96
N ARG A 236 2.38 1.19 12.44
CA ARG A 236 3.62 1.40 13.19
C ARG A 236 4.00 2.87 13.20
N ILE A 237 4.34 3.40 14.37
CA ILE A 237 4.87 4.76 14.54
C ILE A 237 6.27 4.64 15.17
N VAL A 238 7.31 4.99 14.42
CA VAL A 238 8.72 4.78 14.78
C VAL A 238 9.50 6.08 14.64
N ASP A 239 10.23 6.47 15.69
CA ASP A 239 11.16 7.64 15.67
C ASP A 239 10.47 8.92 15.16
N SER A 240 9.22 9.17 15.58
CA SER A 240 8.31 10.18 15.00
C SER A 240 7.66 11.07 16.08
N VAL A 241 7.16 12.25 15.70
CA VAL A 241 6.64 13.26 16.66
C VAL A 241 5.42 14.03 16.16
N SER A 242 4.51 14.39 17.06
CA SER A 242 3.28 15.16 16.77
C SER A 242 2.39 14.44 15.74
N ILE A 243 1.97 13.21 16.08
CA ILE A 243 1.14 12.34 15.21
C ILE A 243 -0.24 12.16 15.86
N TYR A 244 -1.30 12.35 15.07
CA TYR A 244 -2.69 12.30 15.52
C TYR A 244 -3.47 11.26 14.72
N VAL A 245 -4.08 10.30 15.41
CA VAL A 245 -4.98 9.27 14.85
C VAL A 245 -6.35 9.46 15.49
N LEU A 246 -7.22 10.27 14.88
CA LEU A 246 -8.49 10.71 15.48
C LEU A 246 -9.66 9.74 15.19
N GLY A 247 -9.36 8.44 15.22
CA GLY A 247 -10.29 7.36 14.90
C GLY A 247 -9.64 6.32 13.99
N ALA A 248 -9.81 5.05 14.35
CA ALA A 248 -9.18 3.94 13.65
C ALA A 248 -10.04 2.66 13.71
N GLY A 249 -10.31 2.06 12.55
CA GLY A 249 -10.88 0.72 12.40
C GLY A 249 -9.78 -0.27 12.01
N LEU A 250 -9.11 -0.86 12.99
CA LEU A 250 -7.96 -1.74 12.73
C LEU A 250 -8.39 -3.20 12.98
N TYR A 251 -8.53 -3.98 11.89
CA TYR A 251 -9.15 -5.30 11.93
C TYR A 251 -8.17 -6.44 11.61
N SER A 252 -8.43 -7.60 12.20
CA SER A 252 -7.80 -8.87 11.83
C SER A 252 -8.84 -9.99 11.95
N TRP A 253 -9.36 -10.43 10.80
CA TRP A 253 -10.55 -11.29 10.74
C TRP A 253 -10.26 -12.79 10.62
N PHE A 254 -9.03 -13.18 10.29
CA PHE A 254 -8.67 -14.50 9.82
C PHE A 254 -7.33 -14.99 10.37
N GLN A 255 -7.20 -16.32 10.43
CA GLN A 255 -5.94 -17.05 10.44
C GLN A 255 -6.00 -18.11 9.34
N GLN A 256 -5.27 -17.89 8.24
CA GLN A 256 -5.27 -18.73 7.04
C GLN A 256 -6.69 -18.98 6.49
N TYR A 257 -7.43 -17.90 6.24
CA TYR A 257 -8.87 -17.88 5.88
C TYR A 257 -9.83 -18.55 6.90
N GLY A 258 -9.33 -19.06 8.02
CA GLY A 258 -10.15 -19.57 9.13
C GLY A 258 -10.54 -18.47 10.12
N GLN A 259 -11.82 -18.36 10.47
CA GLN A 259 -12.35 -17.33 11.38
C GLN A 259 -12.57 -17.80 12.83
N THR A 260 -12.11 -19.01 13.19
CA THR A 260 -12.26 -19.58 14.55
C THR A 260 -11.71 -18.65 15.64
N CYS A 261 -10.66 -17.89 15.32
CA CYS A 261 -10.01 -16.92 16.21
C CYS A 261 -10.91 -15.74 16.62
N LEU A 262 -12.00 -15.46 15.90
CA LEU A 262 -12.97 -14.43 16.28
C LEU A 262 -13.79 -14.80 17.52
N ALA A 263 -14.00 -16.09 17.79
CA ALA A 263 -14.72 -16.55 18.97
C ALA A 263 -13.93 -16.31 20.29
N THR A 264 -12.65 -15.96 20.18
CA THR A 264 -11.74 -15.67 21.30
C THR A 264 -11.06 -14.30 21.20
N GLU A 265 -11.31 -13.53 20.13
CA GLU A 265 -10.62 -12.27 19.80
C GLU A 265 -9.08 -12.41 19.68
N THR A 266 -8.60 -13.59 19.27
CA THR A 266 -7.16 -13.93 19.19
C THR A 266 -6.67 -14.18 17.77
N CYS A 267 -7.14 -13.42 16.77
CA CYS A 267 -6.66 -13.59 15.39
C CYS A 267 -5.21 -13.10 15.21
N GLN A 268 -4.80 -12.07 15.95
CA GLN A 268 -3.47 -11.47 15.84
C GLN A 268 -2.98 -10.97 17.21
N ASP A 269 -1.70 -11.22 17.56
CA ASP A 269 -1.14 -10.88 18.89
C ASP A 269 -0.93 -9.38 19.08
N ARG A 270 -0.77 -8.63 17.97
CA ARG A 270 -0.29 -7.24 17.95
C ARG A 270 -0.66 -6.51 16.67
N ILE A 271 -1.25 -5.33 16.78
CA ILE A 271 -1.83 -4.60 15.63
C ILE A 271 -1.34 -3.14 15.52
N PHE A 272 -1.07 -2.47 16.65
CA PHE A 272 -0.56 -1.10 16.72
C PHE A 272 0.82 -1.09 17.41
N SER A 273 1.84 -0.44 16.84
CA SER A 273 3.15 -0.22 17.48
C SER A 273 3.50 1.27 17.61
N VAL A 274 4.07 1.65 18.76
CA VAL A 274 4.71 2.96 18.99
C VAL A 274 6.11 2.74 19.55
N GLU A 275 7.13 3.17 18.81
CA GLU A 275 8.54 2.93 19.09
C GLU A 275 9.30 4.27 19.06
N GLN A 276 10.00 4.61 20.14
CA GLN A 276 10.91 5.79 20.21
C GLN A 276 10.25 7.13 19.77
N SER A 277 8.94 7.28 19.96
CA SER A 277 8.14 8.40 19.43
C SER A 277 7.47 9.21 20.55
N THR A 278 7.16 10.49 20.29
CA THR A 278 6.61 11.44 21.28
C THR A 278 5.44 12.24 20.72
N GLU A 279 4.59 12.83 21.58
CA GLU A 279 3.40 13.60 21.16
C GLU A 279 2.47 12.80 20.21
N ILE A 280 2.19 11.55 20.58
CA ILE A 280 1.33 10.64 19.84
C ILE A 280 -0.06 10.64 20.48
N TRP A 281 -1.10 10.85 19.67
CA TRP A 281 -2.49 10.94 20.10
C TRP A 281 -3.33 9.92 19.31
N VAL A 282 -4.06 9.07 20.04
CA VAL A 282 -4.89 7.94 19.56
C VAL A 282 -6.10 7.82 20.48
#